data_AF-A0A0M4G5Q8-F1
#
_entry.id   AF-A0A0M4G5Q8-F1
#
_cell.length_a   1.000
_cell.length_b   1.000
_cell.length_c   1.000
_cell.angle_alpha   90.00
_cell.angle_beta   90.00
_cell.angle_gamma   90.00
#
_symmetry.space_group_name_H-M   'P 1'
#
loop_
_entity.id
_entity.type
_entity.pdbx_description
1 polymer ?
#
loop_
_entity_poly.entity_id
_entity_poly.type
_entity_poly.pdbx_seq_one_letter_code
_entity_poly.pdbx_strand_id
1 'polypeptide(L)'
;MSSYIKVNYNEFERAANTIDSYISRQKKNMSLVSHEVHSMGAAWKGEDYQSFLLKWNKLDDSDSTTYAFMKSLESYAEVLRYSAAQYKEAQSKAIQKANSL
;
A
#
# COMPACT_ATOMS: atom_id res chain seq x y z
N MET A 1 -2.90 -26.95 30.35
CA MET A 1 -3.51 -26.50 29.08
C MET A 1 -2.47 -25.64 28.36
N SER A 2 -1.94 -26.10 27.22
CA SER A 2 -0.98 -25.31 26.43
C SER A 2 -1.72 -24.16 25.76
N SER A 3 -1.34 -22.91 26.06
CA SER A 3 -1.90 -21.71 25.42
C SER A 3 -1.43 -21.66 23.96
N TYR A 4 -2.20 -22.25 23.05
CA TYR A 4 -1.97 -22.15 21.61
C TYR A 4 -2.26 -20.71 21.15
N ILE A 5 -1.23 -19.99 20.70
CA ILE A 5 -1.40 -18.70 20.04
C ILE A 5 -2.06 -18.95 18.68
N LYS A 6 -3.40 -18.85 18.62
CA LYS A 6 -4.21 -19.05 17.39
C LYS A 6 -4.33 -17.75 16.59
N VAL A 7 -3.19 -17.19 16.19
CA VAL A 7 -3.17 -16.05 15.26
C VAL A 7 -2.99 -16.58 13.84
N ASN A 8 -3.92 -16.27 12.95
CA ASN A 8 -3.80 -16.62 11.54
C ASN A 8 -2.87 -15.61 10.85
N TYR A 9 -1.56 -15.83 10.96
CA TYR A 9 -0.54 -14.96 10.36
C TYR A 9 -0.69 -14.83 8.83
N ASN A 10 -1.39 -15.76 8.17
CA ASN A 10 -1.66 -15.67 6.74
C ASN A 10 -2.60 -14.51 6.38
N GLU A 11 -3.48 -14.07 7.29
CA GLU A 11 -4.33 -12.91 7.02
C GLU A 11 -3.53 -11.61 6.99
N PHE A 12 -2.47 -11.50 7.79
CA PHE A 12 -1.56 -10.35 7.73
C PHE A 12 -0.84 -10.28 6.38
N GLU A 13 -0.34 -11.42 5.89
CA GLU A 13 0.28 -11.51 4.56
C GLU A 13 -0.71 -11.18 3.44
N ARG A 14 -1.94 -11.71 3.51
CA ARG A 14 -2.99 -11.38 2.53
C ARG A 14 -3.34 -9.90 2.54
N ALA A 15 -3.46 -9.28 3.72
CA ALA A 15 -3.74 -7.86 3.85
C ALA A 15 -2.59 -7.01 3.29
N ALA A 16 -1.34 -7.35 3.60
CA ALA A 16 -0.16 -6.67 3.04
C ALA A 16 -0.12 -6.77 1.51
N ASN A 17 -0.38 -7.96 0.95
CA ASN A 17 -0.43 -8.15 -0.51
C ASN A 17 -1.59 -7.39 -1.18
N THR A 18 -2.72 -7.26 -0.48
CA THR A 18 -3.86 -6.45 -0.95
C THR A 18 -3.47 -4.97 -1.01
N ILE A 19 -2.75 -4.48 0.02
CA ILE A 19 -2.23 -3.12 0.06
C ILE A 19 -1.27 -2.86 -1.10
N ASP A 20 -0.29 -3.74 -1.35
CA ASP A 20 0.66 -3.60 -2.46
C ASP A 20 -0.06 -3.58 -3.82
N SER A 21 -1.08 -4.42 -3.97
CA SER A 21 -1.90 -4.48 -5.19
C SER A 21 -2.69 -3.18 -5.39
N TYR A 22 -3.20 -2.58 -4.32
CA TYR A 22 -3.87 -1.28 -4.36
C TYR A 22 -2.89 -0.17 -4.75
N ILE A 23 -1.73 -0.07 -4.08
CA ILE A 23 -0.70 0.94 -4.36
C ILE A 23 -0.24 0.86 -5.83
N SER A 24 0.01 -0.36 -6.33
CA SER A 24 0.43 -0.57 -7.72
C SER A 24 -0.63 -0.09 -8.72
N ARG A 25 -1.90 -0.38 -8.44
CA ARG A 25 -3.03 0.06 -9.28
C ARG A 25 -3.20 1.57 -9.23
N GLN A 26 -3.07 2.17 -8.05
CA GLN A 26 -3.17 3.62 -7.86
C GLN A 26 -2.07 4.35 -8.64
N LYS A 27 -0.81 3.91 -8.52
CA LYS A 27 0.33 4.47 -9.28
C LYS A 27 0.08 4.37 -10.79
N LYS A 28 -0.41 3.23 -11.28
CA LYS A 28 -0.76 3.05 -12.69
C LYS A 28 -1.86 4.02 -13.13
N ASN A 29 -2.95 4.12 -12.37
CA ASN A 29 -4.07 4.99 -12.71
C ASN A 29 -3.66 6.47 -12.71
N MET A 30 -2.89 6.91 -11.70
CA MET A 30 -2.34 8.26 -11.65
C MET A 30 -1.48 8.58 -12.86
N SER A 31 -0.57 7.67 -13.24
CA SER A 31 0.26 7.84 -14.43
C SER A 31 -0.56 7.95 -15.73
N LEU A 32 -1.60 7.11 -15.87
CA LEU A 32 -2.50 7.17 -17.04
C LEU A 32 -3.25 8.50 -17.10
N VAL A 33 -3.82 8.94 -15.97
CA VAL A 33 -4.55 10.22 -15.92
C VAL A 33 -3.59 11.38 -16.16
N SER A 34 -2.38 11.36 -15.59
CA SER A 34 -1.35 12.36 -15.86
C SER A 34 -1.05 12.46 -17.36
N HIS A 35 -0.93 11.32 -18.06
CA HIS A 35 -0.75 11.33 -19.50
C HIS A 35 -1.92 12.00 -20.25
N GLU A 36 -3.16 11.66 -19.90
CA GLU A 36 -4.36 12.25 -20.52
C GLU A 36 -4.49 13.75 -20.22
N VAL A 37 -4.21 14.20 -19.00
CA VAL A 37 -4.23 15.63 -18.64
C VAL A 37 -3.24 16.43 -19.49
N HIS A 38 -2.06 15.87 -19.77
CA HIS A 38 -1.10 16.51 -20.66
C HIS A 38 -1.55 16.47 -22.12
N SER A 39 -2.17 15.37 -22.58
CA SER A 39 -2.67 15.24 -23.96
C SER A 39 -3.76 16.27 -24.27
N MET A 40 -4.64 16.55 -23.30
CA MET A 40 -5.72 17.54 -23.41
C MET A 40 -5.21 18.95 -23.72
N GLY A 41 -3.99 19.31 -23.31
CA GLY A 41 -3.40 20.62 -23.57
C GLY A 41 -3.21 20.95 -25.06
N ALA A 42 -3.26 19.96 -25.94
CA ALA A 42 -3.23 20.17 -27.38
C ALA A 42 -4.50 20.87 -27.90
N ALA A 43 -5.67 20.51 -27.35
CA ALA A 43 -6.97 20.99 -27.78
C ALA A 43 -7.57 22.03 -26.81
N TRP A 44 -7.33 21.88 -25.50
CA TRP A 44 -7.82 22.79 -24.47
C TRP A 44 -6.71 23.77 -24.08
N LYS A 45 -6.81 24.98 -24.61
CA LYS A 45 -5.86 26.08 -24.34
C LYS A 45 -6.54 27.17 -23.53
N GLY A 46 -5.74 27.95 -22.80
CA GLY A 46 -6.20 29.08 -22.00
C GLY A 46 -6.02 28.89 -20.50
N GLU A 47 -6.46 29.88 -19.74
CA GLU A 47 -6.26 29.96 -18.28
C GLU A 47 -6.94 28.83 -17.51
N ASP A 48 -8.07 28.34 -18.01
CA ASP A 48 -8.80 27.21 -17.40
C ASP A 48 -7.98 25.93 -17.41
N TYR A 49 -7.36 25.61 -18.54
CA TYR A 49 -6.47 24.44 -18.64
C TYR A 49 -5.25 24.60 -17.72
N GLN A 50 -4.64 25.78 -17.68
CA GLN A 50 -3.49 26.04 -16.81
C GLN A 50 -3.87 25.89 -15.33
N SER A 51 -5.03 26.41 -14.93
CA SER A 51 -5.55 26.27 -13.57
C SER A 51 -5.86 24.82 -13.22
N PHE A 52 -6.39 24.05 -14.16
CA PHE A 52 -6.61 22.62 -13.98
C PHE A 52 -5.29 21.85 -13.86
N LEU A 53 -4.33 22.09 -14.75
CA LEU A 53 -3.01 21.46 -14.75
C LEU A 53 -2.25 21.75 -13.45
N LEU A 54 -2.32 22.98 -12.93
CA LEU A 54 -1.73 23.33 -11.64
C LEU A 54 -2.34 22.54 -10.48
N LYS A 55 -3.66 22.35 -10.47
CA LYS A 55 -4.33 21.52 -9.45
C LYS A 55 -3.97 20.04 -9.60
N TRP A 56 -3.87 19.54 -10.83
CA TRP A 56 -3.46 18.18 -11.12
C TRP A 56 -2.03 17.91 -10.62
N ASN A 57 -1.09 18.79 -10.95
CA ASN A 57 0.31 18.65 -10.55
C ASN A 57 0.45 18.63 -9.01
N LYS A 58 -0.30 19.47 -8.29
CA LYS A 58 -0.34 19.42 -6.81
C LYS A 58 -0.87 18.10 -6.24
N LEU A 59 -1.74 17.41 -6.98
CA LEU A 59 -2.30 16.13 -6.55
C LEU A 59 -1.34 14.96 -6.83
N ASP A 60 -0.52 15.05 -7.88
CA ASP A 60 0.47 14.05 -8.28
C ASP A 60 1.87 14.30 -7.67
N ASP A 61 2.06 15.41 -6.95
CA ASP A 61 3.33 15.74 -6.32
C ASP A 61 3.67 14.80 -5.16
N SER A 62 4.96 14.70 -4.86
CA SER A 62 5.54 13.91 -3.77
C SER A 62 5.13 14.36 -2.37
N ASP A 63 4.73 15.62 -2.20
CA ASP A 63 4.20 16.17 -0.94
C ASP A 63 2.66 16.08 -0.86
N SER A 64 2.00 15.53 -1.89
CA SER A 64 0.55 15.39 -1.93
C SER A 64 0.02 14.43 -0.86
N THR A 65 -1.22 14.66 -0.45
CA THR A 65 -1.97 13.74 0.43
C THR A 65 -2.04 12.32 -0.17
N THR A 66 -2.14 12.21 -1.50
CA THR A 66 -2.15 10.92 -2.21
C THR A 66 -0.85 10.17 -2.00
N TYR A 67 0.29 10.85 -2.17
CA TYR A 67 1.61 10.27 -1.96
C TYR A 67 1.82 9.87 -0.49
N ALA A 68 1.50 10.77 0.43
CA ALA A 68 1.59 10.51 1.87
C ALA A 68 0.73 9.30 2.30
N PHE A 69 -0.48 9.18 1.74
CA PHE A 69 -1.34 8.04 2.01
C PHE A 69 -0.76 6.73 1.46
N MET A 70 -0.23 6.71 0.24
CA MET A 70 0.46 5.54 -0.31
C MET A 70 1.65 5.13 0.57
N LYS A 71 2.45 6.08 1.06
CA LYS A 71 3.56 5.81 1.97
C LYS A 71 3.10 5.22 3.29
N SER A 72 2.04 5.76 3.88
CA SER A 72 1.45 5.20 5.10
C SER A 72 0.97 3.76 4.90
N LEU A 73 0.40 3.44 3.73
CA LEU A 73 -0.01 2.08 3.38
C LEU A 73 1.19 1.15 3.18
N GLU A 74 2.25 1.60 2.49
CA GLU A 74 3.51 0.85 2.34
C GLU A 74 4.07 0.47 3.72
N SER A 75 4.20 1.44 4.63
CA SER A 75 4.67 1.19 6.01
C SER A 75 3.75 0.26 6.80
N TYR A 76 2.43 0.37 6.61
CA TYR A 76 1.49 -0.52 7.29
C TYR A 76 1.61 -1.97 6.78
N ALA A 77 1.82 -2.17 5.47
CA ALA A 77 2.08 -3.48 4.91
C ALA A 77 3.36 -4.13 5.47
N GLU A 78 4.41 -3.33 5.71
CA GLU A 78 5.65 -3.79 6.37
C GLU A 78 5.38 -4.25 7.82
N VAL A 79 4.59 -3.49 8.59
CA VAL A 79 4.20 -3.87 9.96
C VAL A 79 3.40 -5.18 9.97
N LEU A 80 2.49 -5.37 9.00
CA LEU A 80 1.73 -6.61 8.87
C LEU A 80 2.64 -7.81 8.60
N ARG A 81 3.61 -7.68 7.67
CA ARG A 81 4.60 -8.72 7.37
C ARG A 81 5.49 -9.05 8.55
N TYR A 82 5.98 -8.02 9.25
CA TYR A 82 6.76 -8.20 10.46
C TYR A 82 5.96 -8.98 11.52
N SER A 83 4.71 -8.57 11.75
CA SER A 83 3.80 -9.26 12.67
C SER A 83 3.58 -10.71 12.27
N ALA A 84 3.35 -10.98 10.98
CA ALA A 84 3.19 -12.33 10.45
C ALA A 84 4.41 -13.23 10.74
N ALA A 85 5.61 -12.70 10.51
CA ALA A 85 6.86 -13.40 10.78
C ALA A 85 7.02 -13.75 12.27
N GLN A 86 6.74 -12.79 13.17
CA GLN A 86 6.81 -13.00 14.62
C GLN A 86 5.83 -14.08 15.09
N TYR A 87 4.58 -14.04 14.62
CA TYR A 87 3.59 -15.05 14.99
C TYR A 87 3.92 -16.44 14.43
N LYS A 88 4.42 -16.51 13.20
CA LYS A 88 4.87 -17.77 12.59
C LYS A 88 6.01 -18.40 13.39
N GLU A 89 6.99 -17.59 13.80
CA GLU A 89 8.11 -18.04 14.62
C GLU A 89 7.65 -18.53 16.00
N ALA A 90 6.78 -17.76 16.67
CA ALA A 90 6.24 -18.12 17.97
C ALA A 90 5.44 -19.43 17.94
N GLN A 91 4.61 -19.63 16.92
CA GLN A 91 3.87 -20.88 16.72
C GLN A 91 4.80 -22.06 16.47
N SER A 92 5.83 -21.88 15.64
CA SER A 92 6.84 -22.92 15.38
C SER A 92 7.57 -23.34 16.67
N LYS A 93 8.02 -22.38 17.47
CA LYS A 93 8.68 -22.63 18.77
C LYS A 93 7.75 -23.36 19.74
N ALA A 94 6.47 -22.99 19.79
CA ALA A 94 5.49 -23.64 20.66
C ALA A 94 5.27 -25.11 20.26
N ILE A 95 5.18 -25.41 18.96
CA ILE A 95 5.05 -26.78 18.44
C ILE A 95 6.30 -27.60 18.77
N GLN A 96 7.49 -27.05 18.52
CA GLN A 96 8.76 -27.73 18.84
C GLN A 96 8.86 -28.05 20.33
N LYS A 97 8.51 -27.09 21.20
CA LYS A 97 8.54 -27.31 22.65
C LYS A 97 7.55 -28.39 23.07
N ALA A 98 6.34 -28.39 22.50
CA ALA A 98 5.34 -29.41 22.77
C ALA A 98 5.78 -30.81 22.32
N ASN A 99 6.48 -30.93 21.19
CA ASN A 99 7.00 -32.21 20.70
C ASN A 99 8.23 -32.72 21.47
N SER A 100 8.93 -31.84 22.20
CA SER A 100 10.11 -32.18 23.01
C SER A 100 9.80 -32.62 24.45
N LEU A 101 8.53 -32.56 24.85
CA LEU A 101 8.02 -32.96 26.16
C LEU A 101 7.29 -34.30 26.05
#